data_AF-A0A7W0MZJ0-F1
#
_entry.id   AF-A0A7W0MZJ0-F1
#
_cell.length_a   1.000
_cell.length_b   1.000
_cell.length_c   1.000
_cell.angle_alpha   90.00
_cell.angle_beta   90.00
_cell.angle_gamma   90.00
#
_symmetry.space_group_name_H-M   'P 1'
#
loop_
_entity.id
_entity.type
_entity.pdbx_description
1 polymer ?
#
loop_
_entity_poly.entity_id
_entity_poly.type
_entity_poly.pdbx_seq_one_letter_code
_entity_poly.pdbx_strand_id
1 'polypeptide(L)'
;IRCAIPPHLCNTGLYSIHARIVILSARWIVQADDVLQFEIKNSGGVGGHYGQPRPGVVRPAAEWTWEPAALDGQQTTRDALVR
;
A
#
# COMPACT_ATOMS: atom_id res chain seq x y z
N ILE A 1 -13.15 -11.13 -20.20
CA ILE A 1 -12.54 -11.19 -18.85
C ILE A 1 -11.64 -9.96 -18.71
N ARG A 2 -11.77 -9.18 -17.63
CA ARG A 2 -10.96 -7.98 -17.36
C ARG A 2 -10.51 -8.01 -15.91
N CYS A 3 -9.22 -7.79 -15.66
CA CYS A 3 -8.63 -7.66 -14.34
C CYS A 3 -8.01 -6.27 -14.20
N ALA A 4 -8.03 -5.71 -12.99
CA ALA A 4 -7.40 -4.44 -12.68
C ALA A 4 -6.39 -4.65 -11.54
N ILE A 5 -5.18 -4.11 -11.70
CA ILE A 5 -4.19 -4.08 -10.63
C ILE A 5 -4.52 -2.87 -9.76
N PRO A 6 -4.76 -3.02 -8.44
CA PRO A 6 -5.09 -1.91 -7.57
C PRO A 6 -3.99 -0.84 -7.55
N PRO A 7 -4.36 0.45 -7.49
CA PRO A 7 -3.38 1.52 -7.34
C PRO A 7 -2.63 1.34 -6.01
N HIS A 8 -1.35 1.69 -6.02
CA HIS A 8 -0.44 1.56 -4.88
C HIS A 8 -0.25 0.13 -4.35
N LEU A 9 -0.68 -0.95 -5.01
CA LEU A 9 -0.44 -2.30 -4.51
C LEU A 9 1.06 -2.65 -4.46
N CYS A 10 1.80 -2.26 -5.48
CA CYS A 10 3.18 -2.69 -5.68
C CYS A 10 4.18 -1.55 -5.40
N ASN A 11 5.36 -1.93 -4.92
CA ASN A 11 6.47 -1.02 -4.72
C ASN A 11 7.20 -0.71 -6.05
N THR A 12 8.19 0.18 -6.03
CA THR A 12 9.05 0.40 -7.20
C THR A 12 9.83 -0.84 -7.57
N GLY A 13 9.91 -1.13 -8.86
CA GLY A 13 10.61 -2.29 -9.38
C GLY A 13 10.09 -2.72 -10.75
N LEU A 14 10.65 -3.83 -11.22
CA LEU A 14 10.26 -4.50 -12.45
C LEU A 14 9.28 -5.64 -12.14
N TYR A 15 8.20 -5.71 -12.91
CA TYR A 15 7.14 -6.69 -12.74
C TYR A 15 6.80 -7.37 -14.06
N SER A 16 6.46 -8.65 -14.00
CA SER A 16 5.93 -9.43 -15.11
C SER A 16 4.52 -9.93 -14.79
N ILE A 17 3.65 -9.99 -15.80
CA ILE A 17 2.32 -10.58 -15.73
C ILE A 17 2.34 -11.90 -16.50
N HIS A 18 1.95 -12.98 -15.81
CA HIS A 18 1.78 -14.31 -16.39
C HIS A 18 0.30 -14.65 -16.40
N ALA A 19 -0.26 -14.96 -17.58
CA ALA A 19 -1.65 -15.34 -17.71
C ALA A 19 -1.80 -16.85 -17.59
N ARG A 20 -2.70 -17.28 -16.68
CA ARG A 20 -3.06 -18.68 -16.51
C ARG A 20 -4.56 -18.83 -16.61
N ILE A 21 -5.03 -19.62 -17.57
CA ILE A 21 -6.44 -19.97 -17.73
C ILE A 21 -6.59 -21.43 -17.40
N VAL A 22 -7.46 -21.73 -16.44
CA VAL A 22 -7.76 -23.09 -15.99
C VAL A 22 -9.26 -23.30 -16.09
N ILE A 23 -9.67 -24.39 -16.72
CA ILE A 23 -11.06 -24.84 -16.71
C ILE A 23 -11.18 -25.90 -15.63
N LEU A 24 -11.99 -25.61 -14.60
CA LEU A 24 -12.28 -26.58 -13.54
C LEU A 24 -12.85 -27.86 -14.16
N SER A 25 -12.29 -29.01 -13.79
CA SER A 25 -12.64 -30.35 -14.31
C SER A 25 -12.22 -30.66 -15.76
N ALA A 26 -11.41 -29.82 -16.40
CA ALA A 26 -10.78 -30.14 -17.68
C ALA A 26 -9.24 -30.03 -17.59
N ARG A 27 -8.52 -30.87 -18.33
CA ARG A 27 -7.04 -30.92 -18.34
C ARG A 27 -6.36 -29.69 -19.01
N TRP A 28 -7.15 -28.77 -19.55
CA TRP A 28 -6.64 -27.73 -20.43
C TRP A 28 -6.21 -26.52 -19.61
N ILE A 29 -4.91 -26.23 -19.65
CA ILE A 29 -4.29 -25.06 -19.05
C ILE A 29 -3.68 -24.27 -20.20
N VAL A 30 -4.13 -23.03 -20.40
CA VAL A 30 -3.39 -22.08 -21.24
C VAL A 30 -2.46 -21.31 -20.32
N GLN A 31 -1.16 -21.45 -20.57
CA GLN A 31 -0.11 -20.71 -19.88
C GLN A 31 0.56 -19.80 -20.89
N ALA A 32 0.54 -18.51 -20.62
CA ALA A 32 1.33 -17.52 -21.33
C ALA A 32 2.20 -16.83 -20.29
N ASP A 33 3.51 -17.04 -20.41
CA ASP A 33 4.49 -16.39 -19.56
C ASP A 33 4.92 -15.04 -20.15
N ASP A 34 5.30 -14.10 -19.28
CA ASP A 34 5.80 -12.77 -19.66
C ASP A 34 4.89 -11.99 -20.64
N VAL A 35 3.57 -12.13 -20.46
CA VAL A 35 2.56 -11.47 -21.32
C VAL A 35 2.70 -9.95 -21.30
N LEU A 36 3.11 -9.40 -20.16
CA LEU A 36 3.41 -7.98 -20.01
C LEU A 36 4.52 -7.81 -18.99
N GLN A 37 5.54 -7.03 -19.35
CA GLN A 37 6.55 -6.55 -18.41
C GLN A 37 6.42 -5.04 -18.27
N PHE A 38 6.48 -4.55 -17.04
CA PHE A 38 6.37 -3.12 -16.76
C PHE A 38 7.21 -2.72 -15.55
N GLU A 39 7.62 -1.46 -15.54
CA GLU A 39 8.40 -0.86 -14.46
C GLU A 39 7.53 0.13 -13.69
N ILE A 40 7.48 -0.02 -12.37
CA ILE A 40 6.89 0.98 -11.48
C ILE A 40 8.01 1.91 -11.04
N LYS A 41 8.06 3.11 -11.61
CA LYS A 41 8.99 4.17 -11.18
C LYS A 41 8.35 4.98 -10.07
N ASN A 42 9.07 5.19 -8.97
CA ASN A 42 8.70 6.21 -8.00
C ASN A 42 9.47 7.48 -8.37
N SER A 43 8.80 8.39 -9.07
CA SER A 43 9.27 9.78 -9.16
C SER A 43 9.05 10.38 -7.78
N GLY A 44 10.04 10.22 -6.90
CA GLY A 44 10.04 10.80 -5.55
C GLY A 44 10.00 12.32 -5.61
N GLY A 45 8.82 12.86 -5.93
CA GLY A 45 8.50 14.26 -5.78
C GLY A 45 8.21 14.55 -4.31
N VAL A 46 8.59 15.75 -3.89
CA VAL A 46 8.27 16.29 -2.57
C VAL A 46 6.75 16.20 -2.36
N GLY A 47 6.30 15.34 -1.45
CA GLY A 47 4.87 15.09 -1.19
C GLY A 47 4.34 13.69 -1.52
N GLY A 48 5.19 12.74 -1.94
CA GLY A 48 4.78 11.33 -1.96
C GLY A 48 4.39 10.85 -0.56
N HIS A 49 3.32 10.04 -0.44
CA HIS A 49 2.75 9.57 0.84
C HIS A 49 3.78 8.99 1.83
N TYR A 50 4.96 8.55 1.36
CA TYR A 50 6.07 8.08 2.18
C TYR A 50 7.40 8.60 1.62
N GLY A 51 8.23 9.21 2.48
CA GLY A 51 9.53 9.79 2.10
C GLY A 51 10.66 8.77 1.86
N GLN A 52 10.41 7.47 2.06
CA GLN A 52 11.40 6.39 1.90
C GLN A 52 10.76 5.16 1.23
N PRO A 53 11.52 4.33 0.48
CA PRO A 53 11.04 3.06 -0.04
C PRO A 53 10.58 2.15 1.11
N ARG A 54 9.35 1.61 1.04
CA ARG A 54 8.93 0.58 1.98
C ARG A 54 9.69 -0.73 1.71
N PRO A 55 10.05 -1.51 2.73
CA PRO A 55 10.60 -2.84 2.50
C PRO A 55 9.55 -3.75 1.86
N GLY A 56 9.99 -4.65 0.99
CA GLY A 56 9.15 -5.63 0.32
C GLY A 56 8.49 -5.16 -0.98
N VAL A 57 7.78 -6.09 -1.61
CA VAL A 57 7.15 -5.91 -2.95
C VAL A 57 5.76 -5.27 -2.88
N VAL A 58 5.07 -5.41 -1.74
CA VAL A 58 3.69 -4.94 -1.54
C VAL A 58 3.71 -3.61 -0.77
N ARG A 59 2.98 -2.60 -1.26
CA ARG A 59 2.98 -1.22 -0.73
C ARG A 59 1.57 -0.63 -0.54
N PRO A 60 0.65 -1.32 0.15
CA PRO A 60 -0.73 -0.88 0.26
C PRO A 60 -0.82 0.54 0.85
N ALA A 61 -1.81 1.31 0.39
CA ALA A 61 -2.17 2.56 1.04
C ALA A 61 -2.54 2.26 2.49
N ALA A 62 -1.85 2.90 3.43
CA ALA A 62 -2.14 2.75 4.85
C ALA A 62 -2.45 4.13 5.42
N GLU A 63 -3.67 4.27 5.92
CA GLU A 63 -4.12 5.43 6.67
C GLU A 63 -4.02 5.09 8.15
N TRP A 64 -3.46 6.01 8.94
CA TRP A 64 -3.35 5.87 10.38
C TRP A 64 -4.04 7.04 11.04
N THR A 65 -5.01 6.74 11.90
CA THR A 65 -5.64 7.71 12.81
C THR A 65 -5.30 7.30 14.23
N TRP A 66 -5.21 8.29 15.11
CA TRP A 66 -5.08 8.07 16.54
C TRP A 66 -6.11 8.95 17.26
N GLU A 67 -6.70 8.41 18.31
CA GLU A 67 -7.54 9.17 19.22
C GLU A 67 -6.76 9.34 20.54
N PRO A 68 -6.75 10.54 21.14
CA PRO A 68 -6.21 10.71 22.48
C PRO A 68 -6.99 9.81 23.43
N ALA A 69 -6.29 9.00 24.23
CA ALA A 69 -6.93 8.36 25.37
C ALA A 69 -7.48 9.47 26.28
N ALA A 70 -8.77 9.41 26.62
CA ALA A 70 -9.31 10.27 27.66
C ALA A 70 -8.52 9.98 28.93
N LEU A 71 -7.69 10.93 29.35
CA LEU A 71 -7.08 10.88 30.67
C LEU A 71 -8.22 11.15 31.65
N ASP A 72 -8.81 10.09 32.18
CA ASP A 72 -9.77 10.17 33.27
C ASP A 72 -9.09 10.83 34.47
N GLY A 73 -9.43 12.10 34.68
CA GLY A 73 -9.20 12.82 35.92
C GLY A 73 -7.78 13.32 36.16
N GLN A 74 -7.46 14.50 35.65
CA GLN A 74 -6.67 15.46 36.43
C GLN A 74 -6.96 16.90 35.98
N GLN A 75 -7.90 17.53 36.68
CA GLN A 75 -8.02 18.98 36.73
C GLN A 75 -6.69 19.54 37.26
N THR A 76 -5.79 19.95 36.37
CA THR A 76 -4.63 20.75 36.75
C THR A 76 -5.07 22.20 36.88
N THR A 77 -5.58 22.54 38.06
CA THR A 77 -5.66 23.93 38.55
C THR A 77 -4.23 24.40 38.82
N ARG A 78 -3.57 25.06 37.86
CA ARG A 78 -2.27 25.72 38.14
C ARG A 78 -1.99 27.03 37.42
N ASP A 79 -3.01 27.76 36.95
CA ASP A 79 -2.83 29.16 36.49
C ASP A 79 -3.48 30.19 37.43
N ALA A 80 -3.29 29.99 38.73
CA ALA A 80 -3.54 31.02 39.73
C ALA A 80 -2.31 31.16 40.64
N LEU A 81 -1.19 31.66 40.08
CA LEU A 81 -0.12 32.38 40.78
C LEU A 81 1.10 32.55 39.86
N VAL A 82 1.07 33.53 38.96
CA VAL A 82 2.23 34.42 38.72
C VAL A 82 1.65 35.79 38.37
N ARG A 83 1.75 36.73 39.31
CA ARG A 83 1.73 38.16 39.05
C ARG A 83 3.10 38.59 38.57
#